data_AF-A0JLY1-F1
#
_entry.id   AF-A0JLY1-F1
#
_cell.length_a   1.000
_cell.length_b   1.000
_cell.length_c   1.000
_cell.angle_alpha   90.00
_cell.angle_beta   90.00
_cell.angle_gamma   90.00
#
_symmetry.space_group_name_H-M   'P 1'
#
loop_
_entity.id
_entity.type
_entity.pdbx_description
1 polymer ?
#
loop_
_entity_poly.entity_id
_entity_poly.type
_entity_poly.pdbx_seq_one_letter_code
_entity_poly.pdbx_strand_id
1 'polypeptide(L)'
;MQVRFGRRSGQAKESQGMDCFEKEEIPYPPLLPSKVDLQQITIIPHAEWERIRDSLNRLTREAAVLRAERAAKKKMHVKSQELVKHWTNTYAGMKEQKLKAKQKRDEEIEAERKVLDLEEEIYKEGERKKAIESARQCQFHQTERVKRFHSGLLLSRVMKERDVQIQYKKNAVKSDKKWEEQVKLNDEKAFKEDQEKEEKRRRERVALAEDHLKQIEEHKEEEEARKKSEEKDAEEMKRQNLLYEIEMKKNLSKKQEEIDTNRKLLLDNMHNKNIIRAVEQQQQEEEDEKIRKFIKAKKRLIQMRMDKDAETHRLMEERRERINNFLSKLIKEKLDTEDLIIARDISEADAELEKREKEKHEKNQADLKAIAEYRASVMKNKEEEERQRKIEAKEQLQAVLKADKIFQELEKEKSLKVTREKLEIQDAHIQQIAINKYNAKQMKEEELDYWRLTDALTVEKEKEFEKYAREVINFESESTKKYAYPMVKAVQEGVGGGRGPPFVGRGGIRPSYQATDATGVQLPCFKSQGSKYNDFQKSKRRLGFTW
;
A
#
# COMPACT_ATOMS: atom_id res chain seq x y z
N MET A 1 -7.59 -11.62 3.95
CA MET A 1 -7.00 -10.64 3.01
C MET A 1 -7.14 -11.18 1.60
N GLN A 2 -7.90 -10.49 0.75
CA GLN A 2 -8.09 -10.89 -0.66
C GLN A 2 -6.83 -10.56 -1.46
N VAL A 3 -6.05 -11.58 -1.83
CA VAL A 3 -4.96 -11.44 -2.80
C VAL A 3 -5.57 -11.53 -4.21
N ARG A 4 -5.68 -10.37 -4.85
CA ARG A 4 -6.04 -10.22 -6.26
C ARG A 4 -4.77 -10.35 -7.12
N PHE A 5 -4.93 -10.95 -8.29
CA PHE A 5 -3.95 -11.14 -9.38
C PHE A 5 -2.97 -12.31 -9.24
N GLY A 6 -3.22 -13.37 -10.02
CA GLY A 6 -2.18 -14.36 -10.31
C GLY A 6 -2.69 -15.72 -10.78
N ARG A 7 -2.96 -15.83 -12.09
CA ARG A 7 -2.98 -17.05 -12.94
C ARG A 7 -3.68 -18.31 -12.40
N ARG A 8 -4.81 -18.66 -13.06
CA ARG A 8 -5.48 -19.97 -13.00
C ARG A 8 -4.45 -21.11 -13.02
N SER A 9 -4.33 -21.82 -11.90
CA SER A 9 -3.73 -23.14 -11.81
C SER A 9 -4.61 -24.11 -12.61
N GLY A 10 -4.07 -24.69 -13.68
CA GLY A 10 -4.76 -25.77 -14.41
C GLY A 10 -5.04 -26.92 -13.46
N GLN A 11 -6.30 -27.37 -13.40
CA GLN A 11 -6.64 -28.61 -12.71
C GLN A 11 -5.99 -29.77 -13.45
N ALA A 12 -5.20 -30.55 -12.71
CA ALA A 12 -4.67 -31.82 -13.18
C ALA A 12 -5.85 -32.74 -13.51
N LYS A 13 -5.89 -33.23 -14.76
CA LYS A 13 -6.85 -34.24 -15.18
C LYS A 13 -6.45 -35.55 -14.49
N GLU A 14 -7.20 -35.93 -13.46
CA GLU A 14 -7.07 -37.22 -12.81
C GLU A 14 -7.20 -38.32 -13.87
N SER A 15 -6.10 -39.03 -14.06
CA SER A 15 -6.01 -40.26 -14.82
C SER A 15 -6.79 -41.34 -14.08
N GLN A 16 -8.07 -41.50 -14.40
CA GLN A 16 -8.76 -42.76 -14.20
C GLN A 16 -8.16 -43.78 -15.17
N GLY A 17 -7.09 -44.42 -14.70
CA GLY A 17 -6.77 -45.77 -15.10
C GLY A 17 -7.79 -46.74 -14.51
N MET A 18 -7.69 -47.98 -14.96
CA MET A 18 -8.59 -49.13 -14.82
C MET A 18 -9.64 -49.23 -15.92
N ASP A 19 -9.79 -50.34 -16.63
CA ASP A 19 -8.97 -51.54 -16.77
C ASP A 19 -9.58 -52.33 -17.92
N CYS A 20 -8.81 -53.27 -18.44
CA CYS A 20 -9.20 -54.27 -19.43
C CYS A 20 -10.59 -54.87 -19.16
N PHE A 21 -11.60 -54.49 -19.96
CA PHE A 21 -12.76 -55.34 -20.15
C PHE A 21 -12.56 -56.16 -21.41
N GLU A 22 -12.57 -57.46 -21.14
CA GLU A 22 -12.46 -58.57 -22.04
C GLU A 22 -13.42 -58.39 -23.23
N LYS A 23 -12.93 -58.82 -24.38
CA LYS A 23 -13.63 -58.82 -25.66
C LYS A 23 -14.91 -59.65 -25.48
N GLU A 24 -16.02 -58.97 -25.23
CA GLU A 24 -17.34 -59.55 -25.43
C GLU A 24 -17.35 -60.14 -26.84
N GLU A 25 -17.51 -61.47 -26.89
CA GLU A 25 -17.81 -62.24 -28.08
C GLU A 25 -19.18 -61.80 -28.61
N ILE A 26 -19.24 -60.61 -29.23
CA ILE A 26 -20.44 -60.17 -29.93
C ILE A 26 -20.55 -61.09 -31.16
N PRO A 27 -21.62 -61.90 -31.27
CA PRO A 27 -21.77 -62.89 -32.33
C PRO A 27 -21.74 -62.19 -33.68
N TYR A 28 -20.84 -62.62 -34.57
CA TYR A 28 -20.73 -62.12 -35.94
C TYR A 28 -22.11 -62.13 -36.61
N PRO A 29 -22.75 -60.97 -36.85
CA PRO A 29 -23.88 -60.95 -37.75
C PRO A 29 -23.34 -61.26 -39.16
N PRO A 30 -24.08 -61.99 -40.01
CA PRO A 30 -23.62 -62.30 -41.36
C PRO A 30 -23.23 -60.99 -42.06
N LEU A 31 -21.98 -60.92 -42.51
CA LEU A 31 -21.29 -59.70 -42.99
C LEU A 31 -21.84 -59.13 -44.31
N LEU A 32 -23.03 -59.53 -44.75
CA LEU A 32 -23.65 -58.97 -45.95
C LEU A 32 -25.15 -58.73 -45.71
N PRO A 33 -25.60 -57.46 -45.71
CA PRO A 33 -27.02 -57.14 -45.77
C PRO A 33 -27.64 -57.84 -46.97
N SER A 34 -28.76 -58.55 -46.77
CA SER A 34 -29.43 -59.48 -47.70
C SER A 34 -29.94 -58.87 -49.01
N LYS A 35 -29.53 -57.65 -49.35
CA LYS A 35 -29.92 -56.91 -50.56
C LYS A 35 -28.76 -56.20 -51.27
N VAL A 36 -27.51 -56.56 -50.99
CA VAL A 36 -26.37 -56.04 -51.75
C VAL A 36 -25.95 -57.08 -52.78
N ASP A 37 -26.04 -56.71 -54.06
CA ASP A 37 -25.54 -57.51 -55.18
C ASP A 37 -24.06 -57.84 -54.95
N LEU A 38 -23.73 -59.13 -54.91
CA LEU A 38 -22.35 -59.61 -54.74
C LEU A 38 -21.41 -59.08 -55.83
N GLN A 39 -21.95 -58.59 -56.95
CA GLN A 39 -21.21 -57.96 -58.04
C GLN A 39 -20.63 -56.58 -57.68
N GLN A 40 -21.11 -55.91 -56.61
CA GLN A 40 -20.62 -54.57 -56.21
C GLN A 40 -19.53 -54.59 -55.14
N ILE A 41 -19.10 -55.76 -54.65
CA ILE A 41 -18.13 -55.85 -53.55
C ILE A 41 -16.71 -55.91 -54.13
N THR A 42 -15.90 -54.90 -53.85
CA THR A 42 -14.47 -54.90 -54.17
C THR A 42 -13.70 -55.61 -53.05
N ILE A 43 -13.29 -56.86 -53.28
CA ILE A 43 -12.43 -57.60 -52.35
C ILE A 43 -11.01 -57.11 -52.56
N ILE A 44 -10.49 -56.31 -51.63
CA ILE A 44 -9.09 -55.88 -51.63
C ILE A 44 -8.23 -57.02 -51.06
N PRO A 45 -7.24 -57.54 -51.81
CA PRO A 45 -6.31 -58.54 -51.28
C PRO A 45 -5.57 -58.02 -50.04
N HIS A 46 -5.29 -58.87 -49.05
CA HIS A 46 -4.66 -58.46 -47.79
C HIS A 46 -3.34 -57.68 -47.99
N ALA A 47 -2.52 -58.10 -48.95
CA ALA A 47 -1.28 -57.41 -49.30
C ALA A 47 -1.51 -55.97 -49.81
N GLU A 48 -2.58 -55.74 -50.56
CA GLU A 48 -2.95 -54.39 -51.03
C GLU A 48 -3.41 -53.51 -49.86
N TRP A 49 -4.13 -54.09 -48.89
CA TRP A 49 -4.51 -53.37 -47.68
C TRP A 49 -3.30 -53.02 -46.80
N GLU A 50 -2.35 -53.94 -46.61
CA GLU A 50 -1.11 -53.63 -45.88
C GLU A 50 -0.30 -52.56 -46.60
N ARG A 51 -0.16 -52.63 -47.93
CA ARG A 51 0.50 -51.59 -48.72
C ARG A 51 -0.16 -50.22 -48.54
N ILE A 52 -1.50 -50.16 -48.57
CA ILE A 52 -2.26 -48.92 -48.32
C ILE A 52 -2.03 -48.44 -46.89
N ARG A 53 -2.13 -49.32 -45.90
CA ARG A 53 -1.91 -49.00 -44.48
C ARG A 53 -0.50 -48.49 -44.22
N ASP A 54 0.52 -49.13 -44.79
CA ASP A 54 1.91 -48.73 -44.62
C ASP A 54 2.20 -47.41 -45.35
N SER A 55 1.60 -47.18 -46.52
CA SER A 55 1.71 -45.90 -47.23
C SER A 55 1.13 -44.73 -46.40
N LEU A 56 0.01 -44.97 -45.70
CA LEU A 56 -0.60 -43.98 -44.81
C LEU A 56 0.18 -43.79 -43.51
N ASN A 57 0.78 -44.85 -42.96
CA ASN A 57 1.46 -44.82 -41.66
C ASN A 57 2.96 -44.48 -41.70
N ARG A 58 3.58 -44.43 -42.88
CA ARG A 58 5.01 -44.16 -43.04
C ARG A 58 5.47 -42.89 -42.32
N LEU A 59 4.77 -41.78 -42.54
CA LEU A 59 5.08 -40.48 -41.90
C LEU A 59 4.96 -40.55 -40.37
N THR A 60 3.98 -41.29 -39.86
CA THR A 60 3.75 -41.45 -38.42
C THR A 60 4.87 -42.24 -37.75
N ARG A 61 5.37 -43.31 -38.40
CA ARG A 61 6.52 -44.10 -37.91
C ARG A 61 7.82 -43.29 -37.94
N GLU A 62 8.10 -42.59 -39.04
CA GLU A 62 9.28 -41.73 -39.17
C GLU A 62 9.29 -40.64 -38.09
N ALA A 63 8.14 -39.99 -37.85
CA ALA A 63 7.99 -39.00 -36.77
C ALA A 63 8.14 -39.60 -35.36
N ALA A 64 7.73 -40.85 -35.15
CA ALA A 64 7.90 -41.55 -33.87
C ALA A 64 9.37 -41.89 -33.59
N VAL A 65 10.10 -42.39 -34.60
CA VAL A 65 11.55 -42.69 -34.50
C VAL A 65 12.34 -41.42 -34.18
N LEU A 66 12.10 -40.32 -34.90
CA LEU A 66 12.77 -39.04 -34.64
C LEU A 66 12.47 -38.47 -33.24
N ARG A 67 11.24 -38.66 -32.73
CA ARG A 67 10.91 -38.26 -31.34
C ARG A 67 11.66 -39.13 -30.32
N ALA A 68 11.73 -40.44 -30.55
CA ALA A 68 12.44 -41.37 -29.66
C ALA A 68 13.95 -41.06 -29.60
N GLU A 69 14.58 -40.79 -30.74
CA GLU A 69 15.99 -40.39 -30.81
C GLU A 69 16.26 -39.06 -30.08
N ARG A 70 15.41 -38.05 -30.29
CA ARG A 70 15.52 -36.75 -29.57
C ARG A 70 15.37 -36.93 -28.06
N ALA A 71 14.45 -37.79 -27.62
CA ALA A 71 14.25 -38.09 -26.20
C ALA A 71 15.46 -38.83 -25.60
N ALA A 72 16.03 -39.80 -26.33
CA ALA A 72 17.23 -40.53 -25.90
C ALA A 72 18.45 -39.61 -25.77
N LYS A 73 18.69 -38.73 -26.75
CA LYS A 73 19.78 -37.74 -26.69
C LYS A 73 19.63 -36.79 -25.50
N LYS A 74 18.41 -36.27 -25.24
CA LYS A 74 18.15 -35.43 -24.07
C LYS A 74 18.42 -36.15 -22.75
N LYS A 75 17.97 -37.41 -22.61
CA LYS A 75 18.21 -38.22 -21.40
C LYS A 75 19.71 -38.47 -21.18
N MET A 76 20.46 -38.78 -22.24
CA MET A 76 21.91 -38.97 -22.15
C MET A 76 22.63 -37.68 -21.75
N HIS A 77 22.21 -36.53 -22.29
CA HIS A 77 22.78 -35.23 -21.93
C HIS A 77 22.59 -34.89 -20.45
N VAL A 78 21.39 -35.12 -19.89
CA VAL A 78 21.11 -34.89 -18.46
C VAL A 78 21.98 -35.79 -17.57
N LYS A 79 22.07 -37.09 -17.88
CA LYS A 79 22.92 -38.02 -17.13
C LYS A 79 24.40 -37.63 -17.16
N SER A 80 24.89 -37.14 -18.31
CA SER A 80 26.26 -36.65 -18.44
C SER A 80 26.50 -35.39 -17.60
N GLN A 81 25.55 -34.45 -17.57
CA GLN A 81 25.66 -33.26 -16.72
C GLN A 81 25.68 -33.60 -15.22
N GLU A 82 24.88 -34.56 -14.77
CA GLU A 82 24.85 -35.01 -13.38
C GLU A 82 26.18 -35.65 -12.94
N LEU A 83 26.78 -36.49 -13.79
CA LEU A 83 28.09 -37.09 -13.50
C LEU A 83 29.20 -36.03 -13.40
N VAL A 84 29.20 -35.03 -14.28
CA VAL A 84 30.22 -33.96 -14.29
C VAL A 84 30.11 -33.06 -13.05
N LYS A 85 28.90 -32.82 -12.52
CA LYS A 85 28.71 -32.01 -11.31
C LYS A 85 29.46 -32.54 -10.09
N HIS A 86 29.53 -33.86 -9.94
CA HIS A 86 30.19 -34.50 -8.79
C HIS A 86 31.69 -34.74 -8.98
N TRP A 87 32.27 -34.33 -10.11
CA TRP A 87 33.69 -34.51 -10.34
C TRP A 87 34.51 -33.43 -9.65
N THR A 88 35.13 -33.80 -8.53
CA THR A 88 35.89 -32.93 -7.63
C THR A 88 37.01 -32.14 -8.31
N ASN A 89 37.59 -32.68 -9.38
CA ASN A 89 38.72 -32.05 -10.10
C ASN A 89 38.29 -31.07 -11.21
N THR A 90 37.00 -30.77 -11.35
CA THR A 90 36.53 -29.74 -12.30
C THR A 90 36.66 -28.36 -11.65
N TYR A 91 37.01 -27.32 -12.43
CA TYR A 91 37.04 -25.93 -11.94
C TYR A 91 35.75 -25.52 -11.19
N ALA A 92 34.59 -25.99 -11.66
CA ALA A 92 33.31 -25.78 -10.99
C ALA A 92 33.24 -26.44 -9.60
N GLY A 93 33.69 -27.70 -9.47
CA GLY A 93 33.74 -28.42 -8.20
C GLY A 93 34.72 -27.79 -7.21
N MET A 94 35.91 -27.37 -7.67
CA MET A 94 36.89 -26.67 -6.84
C MET A 94 36.37 -25.30 -6.36
N LYS A 95 35.64 -24.58 -7.22
CA LYS A 95 34.96 -23.33 -6.84
C LYS A 95 33.89 -23.59 -5.77
N GLU A 96 33.08 -24.63 -5.93
CA GLU A 96 32.05 -25.00 -4.96
C GLU A 96 32.66 -25.39 -3.60
N GLN A 97 33.77 -26.13 -3.58
CA GLN A 97 34.50 -26.44 -2.35
C GLN A 97 35.07 -25.19 -1.68
N LYS A 98 35.69 -24.27 -2.43
CA LYS A 98 36.19 -23.00 -1.89
C LYS A 98 35.06 -22.15 -1.30
N LEU A 99 33.89 -22.13 -1.95
CA LEU A 99 32.71 -21.44 -1.44
C LEU A 99 32.22 -22.08 -0.14
N LYS A 100 32.08 -23.41 -0.07
CA LYS A 100 31.70 -24.14 1.15
C LYS A 100 32.71 -23.93 2.29
N ALA A 101 34.01 -23.93 2.00
CA ALA A 101 35.05 -23.68 2.99
C ALA A 101 35.07 -22.23 3.48
N LYS A 102 34.76 -21.26 2.60
CA LYS A 102 34.56 -19.87 3.00
C LYS A 102 33.34 -19.71 3.90
N GLN A 103 32.21 -20.32 3.52
CA GLN A 103 30.99 -20.31 4.34
C GLN A 103 31.25 -20.86 5.74
N LYS A 104 31.93 -22.01 5.86
CA LYS A 104 32.30 -22.56 7.17
C LYS A 104 33.17 -21.63 8.01
N ARG A 105 34.17 -20.98 7.40
CA ARG A 105 35.01 -20.00 8.11
C ARG A 105 34.22 -18.77 8.54
N ASP A 106 33.35 -18.28 7.66
CA ASP A 106 32.49 -17.13 7.97
C ASP A 106 31.52 -17.49 9.12
N GLU A 107 30.96 -18.71 9.12
CA GLU A 107 30.13 -19.26 10.22
C GLU A 107 30.91 -19.39 11.53
N GLU A 108 32.16 -19.87 11.51
CA GLU A 108 33.03 -19.99 12.69
C GLU A 108 33.38 -18.59 13.26
N ILE A 109 33.76 -17.63 12.42
CA ILE A 109 34.05 -16.25 12.83
C ILE A 109 32.80 -15.57 13.40
N GLU A 110 31.62 -15.78 12.79
CA GLU A 110 30.37 -15.27 13.34
C GLU A 110 30.02 -15.93 14.69
N ALA A 111 30.33 -17.20 14.88
CA ALA A 111 30.13 -17.88 16.17
C ALA A 111 31.06 -17.30 17.25
N GLU A 112 32.34 -17.05 16.94
CA GLU A 112 33.29 -16.39 17.86
C GLU A 112 32.84 -14.97 18.22
N ARG A 113 32.38 -14.18 17.23
CA ARG A 113 31.82 -12.84 17.49
C ARG A 113 30.62 -12.90 18.43
N LYS A 114 29.71 -13.86 18.22
CA LYS A 114 28.56 -14.05 19.13
C LYS A 114 28.98 -14.38 20.55
N VAL A 115 30.05 -15.16 20.73
CA VAL A 115 30.60 -15.44 22.07
C VAL A 115 31.15 -14.17 22.71
N LEU A 116 31.95 -13.39 21.98
CA LEU A 116 32.50 -12.13 22.46
C LEU A 116 31.41 -11.10 22.81
N ASP A 117 30.35 -11.01 22.00
CA ASP A 117 29.21 -10.13 22.26
C ASP A 117 28.52 -10.50 23.58
N LEU A 118 28.35 -11.80 23.85
CA LEU A 118 27.77 -12.29 25.11
C LEU A 118 28.68 -12.01 26.32
N GLU A 119 30.00 -12.19 26.17
CA GLU A 119 30.97 -11.89 27.22
C GLU A 119 31.00 -10.37 27.54
N GLU A 120 30.96 -9.53 26.51
CA GLU A 120 30.91 -8.07 26.67
C GLU A 120 29.59 -7.63 27.32
N GLU A 121 28.47 -8.27 26.97
CA GLU A 121 27.17 -8.01 27.58
C GLU A 121 27.18 -8.37 29.08
N ILE A 122 27.72 -9.53 29.46
CA ILE A 122 27.88 -9.94 30.87
C ILE A 122 28.79 -8.96 31.64
N TYR A 123 29.89 -8.53 31.03
CA TYR A 123 30.81 -7.57 31.65
C TYR A 123 30.12 -6.23 31.90
N LYS A 124 29.46 -5.67 30.87
CA LYS A 124 28.69 -4.42 30.96
C LYS A 124 27.55 -4.53 31.96
N GLU A 125 26.86 -5.66 32.01
CA GLU A 125 25.82 -5.91 33.00
C GLU A 125 26.39 -5.94 34.41
N GLY A 126 27.57 -6.54 34.60
CA GLY A 126 28.31 -6.53 35.86
C GLY A 126 28.71 -5.12 36.31
N GLU A 127 29.25 -4.29 35.41
CA GLU A 127 29.58 -2.90 35.70
C GLU A 127 28.33 -2.07 36.03
N ARG A 128 27.26 -2.24 35.23
CA ARG A 128 25.97 -1.59 35.47
C ARG A 128 25.41 -1.98 36.83
N LYS A 129 25.50 -3.25 37.22
CA LYS A 129 25.07 -3.74 38.53
C LYS A 129 25.86 -3.08 39.67
N LYS A 130 27.20 -3.01 39.56
CA LYS A 130 28.06 -2.32 40.54
C LYS A 130 27.72 -0.82 40.66
N ALA A 131 27.46 -0.16 39.54
CA ALA A 131 27.06 1.24 39.51
C ALA A 131 25.69 1.46 40.18
N ILE A 132 24.72 0.58 39.89
CA ILE A 132 23.39 0.59 40.53
C ILE A 132 23.51 0.34 42.03
N GLU A 133 24.32 -0.62 42.46
CA GLU A 133 24.56 -0.90 43.89
C GLU A 133 25.21 0.29 44.60
N SER A 134 26.23 0.91 44.00
CA SER A 134 26.86 2.11 44.53
C SER A 134 25.87 3.28 44.64
N ALA A 135 25.04 3.48 43.61
CA ALA A 135 23.99 4.50 43.62
C ALA A 135 22.92 4.23 44.70
N ARG A 136 22.48 2.96 44.87
CA ARG A 136 21.57 2.55 45.94
C ARG A 136 22.14 2.84 47.32
N GLN A 137 23.41 2.53 47.55
CA GLN A 137 24.10 2.83 48.81
C GLN A 137 24.18 4.36 49.06
N CYS A 138 24.53 5.14 48.04
CA CYS A 138 24.54 6.60 48.13
C CYS A 138 23.15 7.16 48.46
N GLN A 139 22.10 6.70 47.76
CA GLN A 139 20.72 7.12 48.03
C GLN A 139 20.28 6.76 49.45
N PHE A 140 20.61 5.55 49.91
CA PHE A 140 20.33 5.11 51.27
C PHE A 140 21.01 6.02 52.31
N HIS A 141 22.31 6.30 52.15
CA HIS A 141 23.05 7.21 53.04
C HIS A 141 22.58 8.67 52.96
N GLN A 142 22.02 9.09 51.81
CA GLN A 142 21.43 10.41 51.65
C GLN A 142 20.04 10.56 52.28
N THR A 143 19.39 9.47 52.71
CA THR A 143 18.11 9.61 53.42
C THR A 143 18.29 10.41 54.70
N GLU A 144 17.34 11.30 55.00
CA GLU A 144 17.37 12.10 56.24
C GLU A 144 17.44 11.23 57.49
N ARG A 145 16.88 10.02 57.41
CA ARG A 145 16.92 9.01 58.46
C ARG A 145 18.35 8.53 58.75
N VAL A 146 19.08 8.13 57.71
CA VAL A 146 20.47 7.67 57.83
C VAL A 146 21.41 8.83 58.17
N LYS A 147 21.24 10.02 57.58
CA LYS A 147 22.05 11.20 57.92
C LYS A 147 21.96 11.56 59.41
N ARG A 148 20.76 11.58 59.98
CA ARG A 148 20.57 11.82 61.42
C ARG A 148 21.24 10.73 62.25
N PHE A 149 21.13 9.47 61.85
CA PHE A 149 21.82 8.36 62.50
C PHE A 149 23.35 8.49 62.44
N HIS A 150 23.90 8.83 61.28
CA HIS A 150 25.33 9.08 61.08
C HIS A 150 25.85 10.27 61.86
N SER A 151 25.04 11.32 62.07
CA SER A 151 25.42 12.43 62.95
C SER A 151 25.61 11.95 64.40
N GLY A 152 24.77 11.02 64.87
CA GLY A 152 24.90 10.36 66.17
C GLY A 152 26.12 9.43 66.23
N LEU A 153 26.38 8.68 65.15
CA LEU A 153 27.58 7.84 65.00
C LEU A 153 28.86 8.68 65.07
N LEU A 154 28.93 9.78 64.32
CA LEU A 154 30.05 10.70 64.33
C LEU A 154 30.30 11.24 65.73
N LEU A 155 29.25 11.71 66.42
CA LEU A 155 29.38 12.19 67.80
C LEU A 155 29.93 11.10 68.73
N SER A 156 29.48 9.85 68.58
CA SER A 156 30.01 8.73 69.37
C SER A 156 31.49 8.48 69.13
N ARG A 157 31.95 8.57 67.88
CA ARG A 157 33.36 8.39 67.50
C ARG A 157 34.23 9.56 67.98
N VAL A 158 33.73 10.79 67.86
CA VAL A 158 34.39 11.99 68.40
C VAL A 158 34.56 11.89 69.92
N MET A 159 33.57 11.37 70.64
CA MET A 159 33.70 11.14 72.09
C MET A 159 34.75 10.06 72.41
N LYS A 160 34.80 8.96 71.65
CA LYS A 160 35.86 7.94 71.76
C LYS A 160 37.25 8.55 71.54
N GLU A 161 37.41 9.28 70.44
CA GLU A 161 38.68 9.91 70.07
C GLU A 161 39.13 10.92 71.12
N ARG A 162 38.23 11.77 71.60
CA ARG A 162 38.52 12.73 72.67
C ARG A 162 39.06 12.05 73.92
N ASP A 163 38.48 10.93 74.33
CA ASP A 163 38.92 10.21 75.53
C ASP A 163 40.30 9.56 75.31
N VAL A 164 40.57 9.04 74.11
CA VAL A 164 41.91 8.57 73.72
C VAL A 164 42.93 9.72 73.73
N GLN A 165 42.58 10.89 73.18
CA GLN A 165 43.45 12.06 73.19
C GLN A 165 43.74 12.55 74.62
N ILE A 166 42.75 12.51 75.53
CA ILE A 166 42.96 12.83 76.95
C ILE A 166 43.93 11.82 77.59
N GLN A 167 43.79 10.52 77.29
CA GLN A 167 44.73 9.50 77.75
C GLN A 167 46.13 9.70 77.19
N TYR A 168 46.24 9.98 75.88
CA TYR A 168 47.50 10.26 75.23
C TYR A 168 48.18 11.49 75.85
N LYS A 169 47.46 12.60 76.06
CA LYS A 169 48.02 13.79 76.72
C LYS A 169 48.53 13.51 78.13
N LYS A 170 47.90 12.60 78.89
CA LYS A 170 48.42 12.16 80.19
C LYS A 170 49.74 11.39 80.07
N ASN A 171 49.92 10.65 78.98
CA ASN A 171 51.09 9.80 78.74
C ASN A 171 52.24 10.51 78.00
N ALA A 172 51.92 11.45 77.10
CA ALA A 172 52.82 12.13 76.17
C ALA A 172 53.85 13.04 76.85
N VAL A 173 53.60 13.46 78.09
CA VAL A 173 54.57 14.22 78.91
C VAL A 173 55.92 13.48 79.06
N LYS A 174 56.02 12.18 78.70
CA LYS A 174 57.22 11.37 78.90
C LYS A 174 58.01 10.97 77.63
N SER A 175 57.62 11.31 76.40
CA SER A 175 58.22 10.63 75.22
C SER A 175 58.47 11.43 73.93
N ASP A 176 58.61 12.75 73.96
CA ASP A 176 58.72 13.56 72.73
C ASP A 176 60.05 13.44 71.96
N LYS A 177 61.20 13.18 72.60
CA LYS A 177 62.50 13.32 71.91
C LYS A 177 62.85 12.22 70.88
N LYS A 178 62.28 11.01 70.98
CA LYS A 178 62.61 9.89 70.08
C LYS A 178 61.91 9.97 68.72
N TRP A 179 60.80 10.70 68.65
CA TRP A 179 59.95 10.77 67.46
C TRP A 179 60.54 11.71 66.38
N GLU A 180 61.14 12.82 66.81
CA GLU A 180 61.72 13.83 65.91
C GLU A 180 62.86 13.28 65.04
N GLU A 181 63.67 12.36 65.57
CA GLU A 181 64.78 11.74 64.81
C GLU A 181 64.27 10.78 63.73
N GLN A 182 63.15 10.10 63.99
CA GLN A 182 62.58 9.11 63.08
C GLN A 182 61.85 9.76 61.89
N VAL A 183 61.27 10.96 62.11
CA VAL A 183 60.65 11.76 61.04
C VAL A 183 61.69 12.21 60.02
N LYS A 184 62.83 12.75 60.46
CA LYS A 184 63.90 13.23 59.56
C LYS A 184 64.42 12.12 58.62
N LEU A 185 64.58 10.91 59.15
CA LEU A 185 65.06 9.75 58.39
C LEU A 185 64.07 9.28 57.31
N ASN A 186 62.77 9.50 57.52
CA ASN A 186 61.73 9.16 56.55
C ASN A 186 61.64 10.20 55.43
N ASP A 187 61.80 11.49 55.76
CA ASP A 187 61.78 12.57 54.78
C ASP A 187 62.93 12.46 53.76
N GLU A 188 64.13 12.08 54.22
CA GLU A 188 65.28 11.86 53.32
C GLU A 188 65.08 10.68 52.35
N LYS A 189 64.41 9.62 52.79
CA LYS A 189 64.09 8.46 51.92
C LYS A 189 63.04 8.82 50.88
N ALA A 190 62.00 9.56 51.27
CA ALA A 190 60.96 10.02 50.36
C ALA A 190 61.54 10.91 49.24
N PHE A 191 62.48 11.80 49.56
CA PHE A 191 63.12 12.68 48.58
C PHE A 191 63.90 11.92 47.49
N LYS A 192 64.62 10.84 47.86
CA LYS A 192 65.38 10.03 46.88
C LYS A 192 64.47 9.24 45.95
N GLU A 193 63.40 8.64 46.46
CA GLU A 193 62.43 7.92 45.62
C GLU A 193 61.75 8.83 44.59
N ASP A 194 61.43 10.07 44.96
CA ASP A 194 60.79 11.01 44.05
C ASP A 194 61.73 11.41 42.89
N GLN A 195 63.03 11.56 43.15
CA GLN A 195 64.01 11.82 42.09
C GLN A 195 64.12 10.67 41.09
N GLU A 196 64.14 9.42 41.56
CA GLU A 196 64.20 8.23 40.69
C GLU A 196 62.93 8.08 39.82
N LYS A 197 61.76 8.35 40.41
CA LYS A 197 60.47 8.35 39.68
C LYS A 197 60.45 9.43 38.60
N GLU A 198 60.97 10.62 38.89
CA GLU A 198 61.06 11.74 37.93
C GLU A 198 61.93 11.37 36.72
N GLU A 199 63.11 10.79 36.94
CA GLU A 199 64.00 10.35 35.86
C GLU A 199 63.38 9.28 34.98
N LYS A 200 62.70 8.30 35.59
CA LYS A 200 62.01 7.24 34.85
C LYS A 200 60.92 7.82 33.93
N ARG A 201 60.08 8.73 34.46
CA ARG A 201 59.06 9.44 33.67
C ARG A 201 59.67 10.26 32.53
N ARG A 202 60.87 10.79 32.69
CA ARG A 202 61.56 11.53 31.63
C ARG A 202 62.01 10.59 30.50
N ARG A 203 62.56 9.42 30.82
CA ARG A 203 62.98 8.43 29.81
C ARG A 203 61.78 7.89 29.01
N GLU A 204 60.68 7.56 29.70
CA GLU A 204 59.44 7.09 29.06
C GLU A 204 58.86 8.12 28.08
N ARG A 205 58.90 9.42 28.42
CA ARG A 205 58.43 10.49 27.53
C ARG A 205 59.27 10.65 26.26
N VAL A 206 60.59 10.46 26.34
CA VAL A 206 61.48 10.54 25.18
C VAL A 206 61.24 9.37 24.23
N ALA A 207 61.15 8.15 24.77
CA ALA A 207 60.85 6.96 23.96
C ALA A 207 59.49 7.06 23.26
N LEU A 208 58.44 7.50 23.97
CA LEU A 208 57.11 7.73 23.38
C LEU A 208 57.15 8.76 22.23
N ALA A 209 57.95 9.82 22.36
CA ALA A 209 58.07 10.84 21.32
C ALA A 209 58.76 10.31 20.06
N GLU A 210 59.78 9.45 20.21
CA GLU A 210 60.45 8.79 19.09
C GLU A 210 59.51 7.81 18.35
N ASP A 211 58.70 7.04 19.09
CA ASP A 211 57.71 6.14 18.51
C ASP A 211 56.61 6.90 17.73
N HIS A 212 56.13 8.02 18.28
CA HIS A 212 55.15 8.87 17.57
C HIS A 212 55.73 9.47 16.28
N LEU A 213 57.01 9.86 16.27
CA LEU A 213 57.66 10.37 15.04
C LEU A 213 57.70 9.31 13.95
N LYS A 214 58.05 8.05 14.28
CA LYS A 214 58.01 6.93 13.32
C LYS A 214 56.62 6.67 12.77
N GLN A 215 55.59 6.64 13.62
CA GLN A 215 54.22 6.42 13.18
C GLN A 215 53.73 7.51 12.20
N ILE A 216 54.14 8.76 12.43
CA ILE A 216 53.79 9.88 11.53
C ILE A 216 54.48 9.71 10.15
N GLU A 217 55.72 9.24 10.11
CA GLU A 217 56.44 8.98 8.87
C GLU A 217 55.81 7.82 8.07
N GLU A 218 55.52 6.69 8.73
CA GLU A 218 54.85 5.55 8.11
C GLU A 218 53.48 5.93 7.53
N HIS A 219 52.66 6.66 8.28
CA HIS A 219 51.36 7.11 7.78
C HIS A 219 51.47 8.05 6.58
N LYS A 220 52.48 8.94 6.53
CA LYS A 220 52.69 9.80 5.37
C LYS A 220 53.02 8.98 4.12
N GLU A 221 53.87 7.97 4.24
CA GLU A 221 54.21 7.08 3.12
C GLU A 221 52.99 6.27 2.64
N GLU A 222 52.17 5.75 3.56
CA GLU A 222 50.91 5.06 3.23
C GLU A 222 49.91 5.99 2.52
N GLU A 223 49.77 7.24 2.99
CA GLU A 223 48.89 8.22 2.36
C GLU A 223 49.35 8.60 0.95
N GLU A 224 50.66 8.76 0.74
CA GLU A 224 51.23 9.02 -0.59
C GLU A 224 51.02 7.85 -1.55
N ALA A 225 51.19 6.62 -1.08
CA ALA A 225 50.92 5.41 -1.86
C ALA A 225 49.43 5.31 -2.24
N ARG A 226 48.53 5.59 -1.28
CA ARG A 226 47.08 5.59 -1.49
C ARG A 226 46.64 6.65 -2.51
N LYS A 227 47.16 7.87 -2.41
CA LYS A 227 46.86 8.94 -3.38
C LYS A 227 47.30 8.55 -4.79
N LYS A 228 48.50 7.96 -4.95
CA LYS A 228 48.98 7.48 -6.26
C LYS A 228 48.13 6.34 -6.83
N SER A 229 47.54 5.47 -6.01
CA SER A 229 46.59 4.45 -6.50
C SER A 229 45.25 5.05 -6.89
N GLU A 230 44.72 5.98 -6.09
CA GLU A 230 43.44 6.66 -6.38
C GLU A 230 43.52 7.49 -7.67
N GLU A 231 44.65 8.14 -7.95
CA GLU A 231 44.88 8.86 -9.20
C GLU A 231 44.84 7.92 -10.43
N LYS A 232 45.49 6.75 -10.34
CA LYS A 232 45.47 5.74 -11.41
C LYS A 232 44.07 5.19 -11.64
N ASP A 233 43.35 4.86 -10.57
CA ASP A 233 41.97 4.38 -10.64
C ASP A 233 41.04 5.45 -11.24
N ALA A 234 41.22 6.72 -10.87
CA ALA A 234 40.46 7.84 -11.42
C ALA A 234 40.73 8.05 -12.92
N GLU A 235 41.97 7.90 -13.36
CA GLU A 235 42.32 7.94 -14.80
C GLU A 235 41.69 6.79 -15.58
N GLU A 236 41.68 5.58 -15.02
CA GLU A 236 41.07 4.41 -15.64
C GLU A 236 39.54 4.57 -15.76
N MET A 237 38.89 5.09 -14.71
CA MET A 237 37.46 5.42 -14.73
C MET A 237 37.13 6.48 -15.79
N LYS A 238 37.95 7.53 -15.94
CA LYS A 238 37.77 8.53 -16.99
C LYS A 238 37.87 7.91 -18.39
N ARG A 239 38.82 7.00 -18.61
CA ARG A 239 38.97 6.27 -19.89
C ARG A 239 37.75 5.40 -20.19
N GLN A 240 37.26 4.65 -19.21
CA GLN A 240 36.08 3.79 -19.37
C GLN A 240 34.81 4.60 -19.66
N ASN A 241 34.61 5.72 -18.95
CA ASN A 241 33.49 6.62 -19.18
C ASN A 241 33.51 7.21 -20.60
N LEU A 242 34.69 7.62 -21.09
CA LEU A 242 34.86 8.15 -22.44
C LEU A 242 34.49 7.10 -23.51
N LEU A 243 34.90 5.85 -23.32
CA LEU A 243 34.54 4.74 -24.21
C LEU A 243 33.04 4.47 -24.21
N TYR A 244 32.41 4.47 -23.05
CA TYR A 244 30.96 4.28 -22.90
C TYR A 244 30.16 5.40 -23.58
N GLU A 245 30.57 6.67 -23.41
CA GLU A 245 29.92 7.80 -24.09
C GLU A 245 30.00 7.70 -25.62
N ILE A 246 31.14 7.28 -26.16
CA ILE A 246 31.32 7.05 -27.59
C ILE A 246 30.39 5.93 -28.09
N GLU A 247 30.28 4.83 -27.33
CA GLU A 247 29.38 3.72 -27.65
C GLU A 247 27.91 4.16 -27.64
N MET A 248 27.50 4.91 -26.62
CA MET A 248 26.15 5.46 -26.50
C MET A 248 25.80 6.39 -27.65
N LYS A 249 26.71 7.31 -28.04
CA LYS A 249 26.52 8.19 -29.21
C LYS A 249 26.38 7.39 -30.51
N LYS A 250 27.20 6.35 -30.72
CA LYS A 250 27.08 5.46 -31.88
C LYS A 250 25.74 4.73 -31.92
N ASN A 251 25.28 4.20 -30.78
CA ASN A 251 24.00 3.51 -30.69
C ASN A 251 22.82 4.45 -30.96
N LEU A 252 22.89 5.70 -30.50
CA LEU A 252 21.88 6.72 -30.79
C LEU A 252 21.86 7.09 -32.28
N SER A 253 23.03 7.27 -32.92
CA SER A 253 23.12 7.53 -34.37
C SER A 253 22.47 6.42 -35.19
N LYS A 254 22.79 5.15 -34.88
CA LYS A 254 22.20 3.99 -35.56
C LYS A 254 20.68 3.95 -35.42
N LYS A 255 20.15 4.19 -34.23
CA LYS A 255 18.69 4.26 -34.01
C LYS A 255 18.04 5.39 -34.80
N GLN A 256 18.69 6.54 -34.90
CA GLN A 256 18.18 7.67 -35.68
C GLN A 256 18.17 7.34 -37.18
N GLU A 257 19.24 6.72 -37.69
CA GLU A 257 19.34 6.24 -39.08
C GLU A 257 18.24 5.20 -39.40
N GLU A 258 17.94 4.28 -38.49
CA GLU A 258 16.82 3.34 -38.61
C GLU A 258 15.46 4.04 -38.66
N ILE A 259 15.26 5.11 -37.87
CA ILE A 259 14.02 5.89 -37.90
C ILE A 259 13.89 6.64 -39.22
N ASP A 260 14.96 7.27 -39.69
CA ASP A 260 14.95 8.08 -40.92
C ASP A 260 14.78 7.21 -42.17
N THR A 261 15.38 6.01 -42.21
CA THR A 261 15.18 5.03 -43.29
C THR A 261 13.74 4.52 -43.32
N ASN A 262 13.16 4.19 -42.16
CA ASN A 262 11.75 3.81 -42.06
C ASN A 262 10.79 4.94 -42.47
N ARG A 263 11.11 6.19 -42.11
CA ARG A 263 10.32 7.36 -42.53
C ARG A 263 10.36 7.56 -44.04
N LYS A 264 11.53 7.40 -44.69
CA LYS A 264 11.65 7.44 -46.16
C LYS A 264 10.80 6.35 -46.81
N LEU A 265 10.90 5.12 -46.32
CA LEU A 265 10.10 3.99 -46.81
C LEU A 265 8.58 4.26 -46.71
N LEU A 266 8.14 4.89 -45.60
CA LEU A 266 6.74 5.27 -45.42
C LEU A 266 6.29 6.33 -46.43
N LEU A 267 7.11 7.37 -46.65
CA LEU A 267 6.81 8.43 -47.62
C LEU A 267 6.74 7.89 -49.05
N ASP A 268 7.65 7.01 -49.44
CA ASP A 268 7.64 6.36 -50.75
C ASP A 268 6.38 5.49 -50.92
N ASN A 269 5.99 4.75 -49.88
CA ASN A 269 4.76 3.96 -49.91
C ASN A 269 3.51 4.85 -50.04
N MET A 270 3.49 6.01 -49.36
CA MET A 270 2.41 6.99 -49.52
C MET A 270 2.39 7.60 -50.92
N HIS A 271 3.55 7.89 -51.51
CA HIS A 271 3.64 8.38 -52.88
C HIS A 271 3.13 7.35 -53.89
N ASN A 272 3.55 6.09 -53.76
CA ASN A 272 3.07 4.98 -54.58
C ASN A 272 1.55 4.78 -54.47
N LYS A 273 0.98 4.86 -53.27
CA LYS A 273 -0.48 4.80 -53.08
C LYS A 273 -1.22 5.95 -53.77
N ASN A 274 -0.64 7.14 -53.81
CA ASN A 274 -1.23 8.28 -54.50
C ASN A 274 -1.16 8.10 -56.02
N ILE A 275 -0.05 7.57 -56.55
CA ILE A 275 0.08 7.22 -57.97
C ILE A 275 -0.96 6.18 -58.36
N ILE A 276 -1.12 5.09 -57.58
CA ILE A 276 -2.11 4.05 -57.85
C ILE A 276 -3.53 4.64 -57.88
N ARG A 277 -3.88 5.47 -56.88
CA ARG A 277 -5.20 6.13 -56.84
C ARG A 277 -5.44 7.05 -58.04
N ALA A 278 -4.43 7.79 -58.48
CA ALA A 278 -4.56 8.65 -59.66
C ALA A 278 -4.79 7.83 -60.93
N VAL A 279 -4.11 6.69 -61.07
CA VAL A 279 -4.30 5.76 -62.20
C VAL A 279 -5.70 5.14 -62.16
N GLU A 280 -6.18 4.70 -61.00
CA GLU A 280 -7.53 4.15 -60.84
C GLU A 280 -8.62 5.19 -61.17
N GLN A 281 -8.43 6.45 -60.78
CA GLN A 281 -9.34 7.55 -61.11
C GLN A 281 -9.39 7.81 -62.62
N GLN A 282 -8.24 7.86 -63.30
CA GLN A 282 -8.21 7.99 -64.76
C GLN A 282 -8.94 6.82 -65.45
N GLN A 283 -8.75 5.59 -64.96
CA GLN A 283 -9.48 4.43 -65.50
C GLN A 283 -10.99 4.55 -65.32
N GLN A 284 -11.46 4.98 -64.15
CA GLN A 284 -12.89 5.21 -63.90
C GLN A 284 -13.47 6.30 -64.80
N GLU A 285 -12.76 7.41 -65.00
CA GLU A 285 -13.20 8.49 -65.89
C GLU A 285 -13.31 8.01 -67.34
N GLU A 286 -12.34 7.21 -67.81
CA GLU A 286 -12.39 6.58 -69.14
C GLU A 286 -13.55 5.60 -69.28
N GLU A 287 -13.85 4.82 -68.24
CA GLU A 287 -15.00 3.91 -68.22
C GLU A 287 -16.33 4.68 -68.22
N ASP A 288 -16.46 5.72 -67.40
CA ASP A 288 -17.63 6.58 -67.36
C ASP A 288 -17.86 7.29 -68.70
N GLU A 289 -16.81 7.72 -69.38
CA GLU A 289 -16.93 8.26 -70.73
C GLU A 289 -17.42 7.22 -71.74
N LYS A 290 -16.94 5.97 -71.66
CA LYS A 290 -17.43 4.87 -72.49
C LYS A 290 -18.91 4.60 -72.22
N ILE A 291 -19.31 4.58 -70.95
CA ILE A 291 -20.70 4.42 -70.52
C ILE A 291 -21.56 5.59 -71.03
N ARG A 292 -21.11 6.84 -70.89
CA ARG A 292 -21.81 8.03 -71.39
C ARG A 292 -22.01 7.99 -72.91
N LYS A 293 -20.98 7.58 -73.67
CA LYS A 293 -21.07 7.38 -75.13
C LYS A 293 -22.08 6.28 -75.47
N PHE A 294 -22.07 5.17 -74.74
CA PHE A 294 -23.02 4.06 -74.92
C PHE A 294 -24.48 4.48 -74.61
N ILE A 295 -24.71 5.19 -73.50
CA ILE A 295 -26.04 5.71 -73.14
C ILE A 295 -26.56 6.68 -74.21
N LYS A 296 -25.72 7.61 -74.70
CA LYS A 296 -26.10 8.53 -75.78
C LYS A 296 -26.45 7.79 -77.07
N ALA A 297 -25.68 6.77 -77.44
CA ALA A 297 -25.97 5.93 -78.61
C ALA A 297 -27.30 5.17 -78.43
N LYS A 298 -27.53 4.57 -77.27
CA LYS A 298 -28.77 3.83 -76.95
C LYS A 298 -29.99 4.74 -76.95
N LYS A 299 -29.87 5.97 -76.41
CA LYS A 299 -30.93 6.98 -76.44
C LYS A 299 -31.28 7.42 -77.86
N ARG A 300 -30.27 7.63 -78.73
CA ARG A 300 -30.50 7.90 -80.17
C ARG A 300 -31.22 6.76 -80.88
N LEU A 301 -30.84 5.50 -80.60
CA LEU A 301 -31.50 4.31 -81.14
C LEU A 301 -32.99 4.21 -80.73
N ILE A 302 -33.29 4.55 -79.48
CA ILE A 302 -34.68 4.59 -78.98
C ILE A 302 -35.46 5.71 -79.65
N GLN A 303 -34.90 6.92 -79.78
CA GLN A 303 -35.56 8.04 -80.46
C GLN A 303 -35.87 7.71 -81.92
N MET A 304 -34.88 7.19 -82.66
CA MET A 304 -35.07 6.75 -84.05
C MET A 304 -36.14 5.66 -84.19
N ARG A 305 -36.34 4.83 -83.15
CA ARG A 305 -37.42 3.83 -83.13
C ARG A 305 -38.78 4.51 -82.92
N MET A 306 -38.88 5.44 -81.97
CA MET A 306 -40.11 6.20 -81.71
C MET A 306 -40.55 7.04 -82.92
N ASP A 307 -39.62 7.69 -83.60
CA ASP A 307 -39.92 8.53 -84.77
C ASP A 307 -40.44 7.67 -85.94
N LYS A 308 -39.87 6.48 -86.15
CA LYS A 308 -40.37 5.52 -87.15
C LYS A 308 -41.77 5.02 -86.82
N ASP A 309 -42.02 4.65 -85.56
CA ASP A 309 -43.35 4.19 -85.15
C ASP A 309 -44.39 5.31 -85.34
N ALA A 310 -44.07 6.56 -84.99
CA ALA A 310 -44.93 7.72 -85.21
C ALA A 310 -45.21 8.00 -86.70
N GLU A 311 -44.21 7.83 -87.57
CA GLU A 311 -44.35 7.99 -89.01
C GLU A 311 -45.26 6.90 -89.62
N THR A 312 -45.16 5.65 -89.14
CA THR A 312 -46.09 4.58 -89.56
C THR A 312 -47.53 4.85 -89.12
N HIS A 313 -47.73 5.42 -87.94
CA HIS A 313 -49.06 5.80 -87.44
C HIS A 313 -49.69 6.92 -88.29
N ARG A 314 -48.93 7.99 -88.59
CA ARG A 314 -49.40 9.08 -89.47
C ARG A 314 -49.82 8.59 -90.86
N LEU A 315 -49.00 7.74 -91.49
CA LEU A 315 -49.32 7.17 -92.81
C LEU A 315 -50.58 6.29 -92.78
N MET A 316 -50.84 5.59 -91.66
CA MET A 316 -52.06 4.82 -91.45
C MET A 316 -53.29 5.72 -91.31
N GLU A 317 -53.17 6.83 -90.59
CA GLU A 317 -54.25 7.82 -90.42
C GLU A 317 -54.57 8.54 -91.72
N GLU A 318 -53.58 9.03 -92.46
CA GLU A 318 -53.79 9.68 -93.77
C GLU A 318 -54.41 8.73 -94.80
N ARG A 319 -54.10 7.42 -94.73
CA ARG A 319 -54.75 6.41 -95.56
C ARG A 319 -56.22 6.23 -95.17
N ARG A 320 -56.53 6.22 -93.86
CA ARG A 320 -57.90 6.19 -93.35
C ARG A 320 -58.69 7.44 -93.76
N GLU A 321 -58.09 8.62 -93.67
CA GLU A 321 -58.71 9.88 -94.06
C GLU A 321 -58.99 9.97 -95.56
N ARG A 322 -58.08 9.49 -96.41
CA ARG A 322 -58.32 9.43 -97.86
C ARG A 322 -59.50 8.53 -98.22
N ILE A 323 -59.65 7.38 -97.55
CA ILE A 323 -60.80 6.48 -97.73
C ILE A 323 -62.09 7.19 -97.27
N ASN A 324 -62.06 7.86 -96.12
CA ASN A 324 -63.20 8.64 -95.61
C ASN A 324 -63.60 9.78 -96.54
N ASN A 325 -62.64 10.49 -97.13
CA ASN A 325 -62.90 11.57 -98.06
C ASN A 325 -63.48 11.06 -99.39
N PHE A 326 -63.10 9.87 -99.83
CA PHE A 326 -63.68 9.23 -101.02
C PHE A 326 -65.14 8.81 -100.78
N LEU A 327 -65.43 8.24 -99.61
CA LEU A 327 -66.81 7.94 -99.17
C LEU A 327 -67.65 9.22 -99.04
N SER A 328 -67.07 10.28 -98.50
CA SER A 328 -67.75 11.56 -98.33
C SER A 328 -68.09 12.25 -99.67
N LYS A 329 -67.27 12.08 -100.70
CA LYS A 329 -67.57 12.58 -102.06
C LYS A 329 -68.68 11.78 -102.75
N LEU A 330 -68.70 10.45 -102.57
CA LEU A 330 -69.78 9.59 -103.08
C LEU A 330 -71.14 9.91 -102.44
N ILE A 331 -71.15 10.32 -101.17
CA ILE A 331 -72.37 10.73 -100.46
C ILE A 331 -72.86 12.10 -100.96
N LYS A 332 -71.94 13.03 -101.27
CA LYS A 332 -72.29 14.39 -101.73
C LYS A 332 -72.82 14.44 -103.16
N GLU A 333 -72.39 13.56 -104.06
CA GLU A 333 -72.95 13.51 -105.44
C GLU A 333 -74.35 12.85 -105.52
N LYS A 334 -74.81 12.19 -104.45
CA LYS A 334 -76.09 11.46 -104.44
C LYS A 334 -77.26 12.20 -103.79
N LEU A 335 -77.06 13.36 -103.17
CA LEU A 335 -78.08 13.97 -102.30
C LEU A 335 -78.21 15.51 -102.41
N ASP A 336 -77.92 16.09 -103.58
CA ASP A 336 -78.16 17.51 -103.87
C ASP A 336 -79.24 17.70 -104.96
N THR A 337 -80.35 16.96 -104.86
CA THR A 337 -81.60 17.28 -105.59
C THR A 337 -82.71 17.57 -104.58
N GLU A 338 -82.72 18.84 -104.16
CA GLU A 338 -83.92 19.68 -103.91
C GLU A 338 -84.87 19.27 -102.77
N ASP A 339 -84.60 19.75 -101.54
CA ASP A 339 -85.62 20.31 -100.60
C ASP A 339 -85.33 20.13 -99.08
N LEU A 340 -84.06 20.03 -98.66
CA LEU A 340 -83.65 20.13 -97.24
C LEU A 340 -82.81 21.36 -96.90
N ILE A 341 -82.87 22.42 -97.72
CA ILE A 341 -82.17 23.68 -97.43
C ILE A 341 -82.93 24.55 -96.41
N ILE A 342 -84.22 24.31 -96.14
CA ILE A 342 -85.00 25.17 -95.23
C ILE A 342 -85.03 24.66 -93.76
N ALA A 343 -84.65 23.41 -93.48
CA ALA A 343 -84.75 22.83 -92.11
C ALA A 343 -83.44 22.83 -91.29
N ARG A 344 -82.28 23.19 -91.87
CA ARG A 344 -80.97 23.13 -91.19
C ARG A 344 -80.60 24.41 -90.45
N ASP A 345 -81.05 25.57 -90.93
CA ASP A 345 -80.64 26.87 -90.36
C ASP A 345 -81.24 27.14 -88.97
N ILE A 346 -82.37 26.52 -88.62
CA ILE A 346 -82.96 26.61 -87.27
C ILE A 346 -82.16 25.78 -86.25
N SER A 347 -81.48 24.71 -86.69
CA SER A 347 -80.71 23.80 -85.82
C SER A 347 -79.37 24.39 -85.36
N GLU A 348 -78.74 25.25 -86.16
CA GLU A 348 -77.42 25.81 -85.83
C GLU A 348 -77.47 26.92 -84.77
N ALA A 349 -78.57 27.68 -84.71
CA ALA A 349 -78.76 28.73 -83.70
C ALA A 349 -78.97 28.16 -82.28
N ASP A 350 -79.70 27.05 -82.16
CA ASP A 350 -79.94 26.37 -80.87
C ASP A 350 -78.65 25.77 -80.29
N ALA A 351 -77.72 25.31 -81.14
CA ALA A 351 -76.46 24.71 -80.70
C ALA A 351 -75.47 25.71 -80.07
N GLU A 352 -75.49 26.99 -80.48
CA GLU A 352 -74.60 28.01 -79.89
C GLU A 352 -75.06 28.46 -78.49
N LEU A 353 -76.37 28.54 -78.25
CA LEU A 353 -76.94 28.85 -76.94
C LEU A 353 -76.59 27.78 -75.89
N GLU A 354 -76.64 26.50 -76.29
CA GLU A 354 -76.33 25.36 -75.42
C GLU A 354 -74.88 25.37 -74.91
N LYS A 355 -73.92 25.88 -75.71
CA LYS A 355 -72.50 25.97 -75.29
C LYS A 355 -72.27 27.00 -74.20
N ARG A 356 -72.89 28.19 -74.29
CA ARG A 356 -72.70 29.27 -73.29
C ARG A 356 -73.27 28.92 -71.92
N GLU A 357 -74.38 28.19 -71.88
CA GLU A 357 -74.95 27.75 -70.60
C GLU A 357 -74.06 26.72 -69.88
N LYS A 358 -73.41 25.82 -70.64
CA LYS A 358 -72.47 24.82 -70.09
C LYS A 358 -71.26 25.47 -69.40
N GLU A 359 -70.63 26.48 -70.01
CA GLU A 359 -69.46 27.15 -69.43
C GLU A 359 -69.77 27.90 -68.12
N LYS A 360 -70.93 28.56 -68.02
CA LYS A 360 -71.35 29.23 -66.77
C LYS A 360 -71.59 28.21 -65.65
N HIS A 361 -72.19 27.07 -65.97
CA HIS A 361 -72.41 26.01 -65.01
C HIS A 361 -71.08 25.43 -64.48
N GLU A 362 -70.07 25.26 -65.33
CA GLU A 362 -68.76 24.75 -64.93
C GLU A 362 -68.00 25.70 -63.98
N LYS A 363 -68.02 27.01 -64.25
CA LYS A 363 -67.38 28.02 -63.37
C LYS A 363 -68.01 28.04 -61.99
N ASN A 364 -69.33 28.06 -61.90
CA ASN A 364 -70.04 28.02 -60.62
C ASN A 364 -69.73 26.72 -59.85
N GLN A 365 -69.61 25.59 -60.55
CA GLN A 365 -69.21 24.34 -59.91
C GLN A 365 -67.78 24.36 -59.38
N ALA A 366 -66.84 25.05 -60.04
CA ALA A 366 -65.46 25.18 -59.57
C ALA A 366 -65.37 26.05 -58.29
N ASP A 367 -66.07 27.19 -58.25
CA ASP A 367 -66.06 28.08 -57.09
C ASP A 367 -66.67 27.42 -55.85
N LEU A 368 -67.77 26.67 -56.03
CA LEU A 368 -68.38 25.90 -54.94
C LEU A 368 -67.44 24.82 -54.40
N LYS A 369 -66.65 24.16 -55.27
CA LYS A 369 -65.62 23.19 -54.85
C LYS A 369 -64.51 23.86 -54.04
N ALA A 370 -64.00 25.01 -54.48
CA ALA A 370 -62.95 25.74 -53.77
C ALA A 370 -63.36 26.19 -52.35
N ILE A 371 -64.59 26.69 -52.18
CA ILE A 371 -65.12 27.09 -50.86
C ILE A 371 -65.26 25.87 -49.94
N ALA A 372 -65.74 24.74 -50.48
CA ALA A 372 -65.88 23.51 -49.73
C ALA A 372 -64.51 22.97 -49.25
N GLU A 373 -63.49 23.01 -50.11
CA GLU A 373 -62.11 22.59 -49.77
C GLU A 373 -61.49 23.48 -48.68
N TYR A 374 -61.68 24.80 -48.75
CA TYR A 374 -61.17 25.71 -47.72
C TYR A 374 -61.85 25.50 -46.35
N ARG A 375 -63.17 25.31 -46.31
CA ARG A 375 -63.89 25.02 -45.05
C ARG A 375 -63.43 23.70 -44.44
N ALA A 376 -63.22 22.68 -45.27
CA ALA A 376 -62.73 21.38 -44.82
C ALA A 376 -61.32 21.49 -44.21
N SER A 377 -60.42 22.29 -44.79
CA SER A 377 -59.06 22.46 -44.26
C SER A 377 -59.04 23.22 -42.93
N VAL A 378 -59.82 24.29 -42.78
CA VAL A 378 -59.92 25.06 -41.53
C VAL A 378 -60.49 24.20 -40.39
N MET A 379 -61.54 23.43 -40.65
CA MET A 379 -62.12 22.51 -39.65
C MET A 379 -61.11 21.46 -39.21
N LYS A 380 -60.37 20.87 -40.16
CA LYS A 380 -59.32 19.89 -39.87
C LYS A 380 -58.21 20.49 -39.00
N ASN A 381 -57.72 21.68 -39.33
CA ASN A 381 -56.66 22.36 -38.56
C ASN A 381 -57.11 22.64 -37.12
N LYS A 382 -58.34 23.13 -36.93
CA LYS A 382 -58.87 23.42 -35.58
C LYS A 382 -59.01 22.16 -34.72
N GLU A 383 -59.48 21.06 -35.31
CA GLU A 383 -59.52 19.77 -34.60
C GLU A 383 -58.12 19.27 -34.22
N GLU A 384 -57.14 19.44 -35.11
CA GLU A 384 -55.74 19.08 -34.86
C GLU A 384 -55.14 19.93 -33.72
N GLU A 385 -55.38 21.24 -33.69
CA GLU A 385 -54.96 22.13 -32.59
C GLU A 385 -55.57 21.75 -31.23
N GLU A 386 -56.87 21.44 -31.18
CA GLU A 386 -57.50 21.01 -29.93
C GLU A 386 -56.98 19.66 -29.43
N ARG A 387 -56.71 18.73 -30.34
CA ARG A 387 -56.06 17.45 -30.00
C ARG A 387 -54.66 17.71 -29.44
N GLN A 388 -53.89 18.60 -30.05
CA GLN A 388 -52.55 18.96 -29.60
C GLN A 388 -52.57 19.59 -28.20
N ARG A 389 -53.45 20.57 -27.94
CA ARG A 389 -53.59 21.19 -26.61
C ARG A 389 -53.98 20.19 -25.52
N LYS A 390 -54.86 19.23 -25.84
CA LYS A 390 -55.25 18.16 -24.90
C LYS A 390 -54.09 17.21 -24.59
N ILE A 391 -53.23 16.95 -25.57
CA ILE A 391 -52.01 16.16 -25.37
C ILE A 391 -51.03 16.94 -24.48
N GLU A 392 -50.72 18.19 -24.82
CA GLU A 392 -49.81 19.05 -24.06
C GLU A 392 -50.27 19.26 -22.60
N ALA A 393 -51.55 19.51 -22.36
CA ALA A 393 -52.09 19.67 -21.01
C ALA A 393 -51.97 18.38 -20.18
N LYS A 394 -52.16 17.21 -20.79
CA LYS A 394 -51.95 15.92 -20.13
C LYS A 394 -50.48 15.68 -19.83
N GLU A 395 -49.58 16.02 -20.75
CA GLU A 395 -48.14 15.91 -20.57
C GLU A 395 -47.65 16.83 -19.44
N GLN A 396 -48.13 18.09 -19.39
CA GLN A 396 -47.83 19.03 -18.31
C GLN A 396 -48.31 18.51 -16.95
N LEU A 397 -49.56 18.02 -16.87
CA LEU A 397 -50.09 17.44 -15.62
C LEU A 397 -49.27 16.23 -15.17
N GLN A 398 -48.91 15.34 -16.10
CA GLN A 398 -48.06 14.20 -15.79
C GLN A 398 -46.65 14.64 -15.34
N ALA A 399 -46.09 15.69 -15.93
CA ALA A 399 -44.80 16.24 -15.53
C ALA A 399 -44.85 16.81 -14.11
N VAL A 400 -45.89 17.58 -13.76
CA VAL A 400 -46.09 18.12 -12.40
C VAL A 400 -46.26 17.00 -11.37
N LEU A 401 -47.08 15.99 -11.66
CA LEU A 401 -47.27 14.85 -10.76
C LEU A 401 -45.99 14.03 -10.55
N LYS A 402 -45.16 13.88 -11.60
CA LYS A 402 -43.85 13.23 -11.48
C LYS A 402 -42.90 14.08 -10.64
N ALA A 403 -42.86 15.39 -10.85
CA ALA A 403 -42.02 16.30 -10.08
C ALA A 403 -42.39 16.33 -8.59
N ASP A 404 -43.68 16.38 -8.26
CA ASP A 404 -44.15 16.40 -6.86
C ASP A 404 -43.83 15.09 -6.13
N LYS A 405 -43.99 13.94 -6.79
CA LYS A 405 -43.58 12.63 -6.22
C LYS A 405 -42.09 12.60 -5.91
N ILE A 406 -41.25 13.04 -6.84
CA ILE A 406 -39.80 13.11 -6.65
C ILE A 406 -39.46 14.05 -5.47
N PHE A 407 -40.14 15.20 -5.38
CA PHE A 407 -39.94 16.15 -4.28
C PHE A 407 -40.29 15.54 -2.91
N GLN A 408 -41.44 14.87 -2.81
CA GLN A 408 -41.87 14.20 -1.57
C GLN A 408 -40.91 13.08 -1.15
N GLU A 409 -40.41 12.30 -2.11
CA GLU A 409 -39.41 11.26 -1.85
C GLU A 409 -38.09 11.86 -1.36
N LEU A 410 -37.62 12.94 -1.98
CA LEU A 410 -36.41 13.66 -1.55
C LEU A 410 -36.56 14.23 -0.13
N GLU A 411 -37.71 14.83 0.21
CA GLU A 411 -37.95 15.34 1.56
C GLU A 411 -38.00 14.23 2.62
N LYS A 412 -38.65 13.10 2.31
CA LYS A 412 -38.63 11.92 3.19
C LYS A 412 -37.21 11.40 3.37
N GLU A 413 -36.44 11.29 2.30
CA GLU A 413 -35.05 10.83 2.36
C GLU A 413 -34.19 11.76 3.23
N LYS A 414 -34.32 13.09 3.08
CA LYS A 414 -33.66 14.07 3.94
C LYS A 414 -34.05 13.91 5.41
N SER A 415 -35.34 13.77 5.71
CA SER A 415 -35.79 13.58 7.11
C SER A 415 -35.24 12.30 7.75
N LEU A 416 -35.15 11.22 6.98
CA LEU A 416 -34.59 9.95 7.43
C LEU A 416 -33.09 10.07 7.67
N LYS A 417 -32.35 10.76 6.78
CA LYS A 417 -30.93 11.04 6.96
C LYS A 417 -30.66 11.84 8.24
N VAL A 418 -31.38 12.94 8.45
CA VAL A 418 -31.25 13.76 9.66
C VAL A 418 -31.56 12.97 10.93
N THR A 419 -32.57 12.09 10.88
CA THR A 419 -32.92 11.25 12.05
C THR A 419 -31.84 10.22 12.35
N ARG A 420 -31.26 9.59 11.32
CA ARG A 420 -30.13 8.66 11.48
C ARG A 420 -28.91 9.37 12.05
N GLU A 421 -28.53 10.52 11.50
CA GLU A 421 -27.40 11.33 12.01
C GLU A 421 -27.58 11.71 13.48
N LYS A 422 -28.80 12.11 13.89
CA LYS A 422 -29.09 12.42 15.29
C LYS A 422 -28.92 11.21 16.22
N LEU A 423 -29.36 10.03 15.78
CA LEU A 423 -29.18 8.79 16.55
C LEU A 423 -27.70 8.40 16.66
N GLU A 424 -26.94 8.50 15.56
CA GLU A 424 -25.50 8.23 15.55
C GLU A 424 -24.74 9.16 16.51
N ILE A 425 -25.07 10.46 16.53
CA ILE A 425 -24.48 11.43 17.47
C ILE A 425 -24.85 11.07 18.92
N GLN A 426 -26.10 10.69 19.18
CA GLN A 426 -26.55 10.30 20.51
C GLN A 426 -25.81 9.05 21.01
N ASP A 427 -25.67 8.02 20.16
CA ASP A 427 -24.94 6.80 20.48
C ASP A 427 -23.44 7.09 20.72
N ALA A 428 -22.83 7.96 19.91
CA ALA A 428 -21.45 8.39 20.12
C ALA A 428 -21.26 9.10 21.46
N HIS A 429 -22.17 9.99 21.86
CA HIS A 429 -22.13 10.65 23.17
C HIS A 429 -22.28 9.63 24.32
N ILE A 430 -23.18 8.65 24.21
CA ILE A 430 -23.36 7.60 25.23
C ILE A 430 -22.08 6.77 25.36
N GLN A 431 -21.47 6.37 24.24
CA GLN A 431 -20.21 5.63 24.24
C GLN A 431 -19.08 6.45 24.89
N GLN A 432 -18.97 7.74 24.56
CA GLN A 432 -17.96 8.62 25.15
C GLN A 432 -18.15 8.81 26.66
N ILE A 433 -19.39 8.96 27.13
CA ILE A 433 -19.70 9.03 28.57
C ILE A 433 -19.32 7.72 29.27
N ALA A 434 -19.62 6.57 28.66
CA ALA A 434 -19.26 5.27 29.20
C ALA A 434 -17.74 5.07 29.32
N ILE A 435 -16.99 5.44 28.28
CA ILE A 435 -15.52 5.41 28.27
C ILE A 435 -14.96 6.33 29.35
N ASN A 436 -15.42 7.58 29.44
CA ASN A 436 -14.95 8.53 30.44
C ASN A 436 -15.23 8.05 31.88
N LYS A 437 -16.40 7.46 32.12
CA LYS A 437 -16.76 6.88 33.43
C LYS A 437 -15.88 5.68 33.78
N TYR A 438 -15.55 4.84 32.80
CA TYR A 438 -14.63 3.72 32.99
C TYR A 438 -13.21 4.22 33.32
N ASN A 439 -12.69 5.16 32.52
CA ASN A 439 -11.37 5.76 32.72
C ASN A 439 -11.25 6.44 34.08
N ALA A 440 -12.27 7.19 34.52
CA ALA A 440 -12.26 7.84 35.83
C ALA A 440 -12.21 6.83 37.00
N LYS A 441 -12.83 5.65 36.85
CA LYS A 441 -12.73 4.57 37.84
C LYS A 441 -11.34 3.94 37.85
N GLN A 442 -10.79 3.63 36.67
CA GLN A 442 -9.44 3.08 36.54
C GLN A 442 -8.40 4.03 37.13
N MET A 443 -8.44 5.32 36.81
CA MET A 443 -7.54 6.33 37.38
C MET A 443 -7.62 6.37 38.92
N LYS A 444 -8.82 6.29 39.49
CA LYS A 444 -9.00 6.27 40.95
C LYS A 444 -8.46 4.99 41.59
N GLU A 445 -8.63 3.85 40.93
CA GLU A 445 -8.05 2.57 41.36
C GLU A 445 -6.52 2.61 41.31
N GLU A 446 -5.95 3.12 40.22
CA GLU A 446 -4.50 3.32 40.03
C GLU A 446 -3.91 4.26 41.08
N GLU A 447 -4.59 5.37 41.42
CA GLU A 447 -4.18 6.27 42.50
C GLU A 447 -4.16 5.55 43.86
N LEU A 448 -5.20 4.77 44.17
CA LEU A 448 -5.26 3.99 45.42
C LEU A 448 -4.19 2.90 45.47
N ASP A 449 -3.88 2.25 44.34
CA ASP A 449 -2.78 1.30 44.23
C ASP A 449 -1.42 1.98 44.42
N TYR A 450 -1.22 3.16 43.81
CA TYR A 450 -0.01 3.96 43.98
C TYR A 450 0.26 4.31 45.45
N TRP A 451 -0.76 4.79 46.18
CA TRP A 451 -0.63 5.10 47.60
C TRP A 451 -0.33 3.85 48.44
N ARG A 452 -1.00 2.72 48.16
CA ARG A 452 -0.73 1.45 48.85
C ARG A 452 0.71 0.97 48.64
N LEU A 453 1.20 1.03 47.40
CA LEU A 453 2.58 0.65 47.07
C LEU A 453 3.59 1.59 47.70
N THR A 454 3.31 2.89 47.72
CA THR A 454 4.18 3.88 48.36
C THR A 454 4.27 3.63 49.86
N ASP A 455 3.13 3.43 50.55
CA ASP A 455 3.11 3.11 51.97
C ASP A 455 3.87 1.80 52.27
N ALA A 456 3.66 0.75 51.47
CA ALA A 456 4.38 -0.51 51.61
C ALA A 456 5.91 -0.33 51.44
N LEU A 457 6.33 0.43 50.43
CA LEU A 457 7.74 0.76 50.18
C LEU A 457 8.35 1.54 51.36
N THR A 458 7.61 2.48 51.96
CA THR A 458 8.12 3.21 53.15
C THR A 458 8.31 2.29 54.35
N VAL A 459 7.43 1.31 54.54
CA VAL A 459 7.54 0.31 55.61
C VAL A 459 8.75 -0.59 55.38
N GLU A 460 9.01 -1.01 54.15
CA GLU A 460 10.20 -1.82 53.81
C GLU A 460 11.50 -1.04 54.03
N LYS A 461 11.57 0.21 53.56
CA LYS A 461 12.73 1.09 53.78
C LYS A 461 13.02 1.34 55.26
N GLU A 462 11.99 1.50 56.10
CA GLU A 462 12.22 1.65 57.55
C GLU A 462 12.72 0.33 58.17
N LYS A 463 12.25 -0.84 57.72
CA LYS A 463 12.79 -2.13 58.17
C LYS A 463 14.26 -2.31 57.78
N GLU A 464 14.65 -1.90 56.57
CA GLU A 464 16.05 -1.89 56.13
C GLU A 464 16.91 -0.97 57.00
N PHE A 465 16.43 0.25 57.25
CA PHE A 465 17.11 1.19 58.15
C PHE A 465 17.25 0.64 59.57
N GLU A 466 16.19 0.07 60.14
CA GLU A 466 16.24 -0.50 61.49
C GLU A 466 17.23 -1.67 61.62
N LYS A 467 17.36 -2.51 60.58
CA LYS A 467 18.37 -3.58 60.55
C LYS A 467 19.78 -3.00 60.52
N TYR A 468 20.04 -2.08 59.58
CA TYR A 468 21.31 -1.37 59.47
C TYR A 468 21.71 -0.65 60.77
N ALA A 469 20.78 0.08 61.37
CA ALA A 469 21.02 0.81 62.62
C ALA A 469 21.33 -0.14 63.78
N ARG A 470 20.66 -1.29 63.85
CA ARG A 470 20.95 -2.35 64.84
C ARG A 470 22.36 -2.92 64.65
N GLU A 471 22.76 -3.25 63.43
CA GLU A 471 24.09 -3.76 63.11
C GLU A 471 25.20 -2.77 63.51
N VAL A 472 25.04 -1.50 63.14
CA VAL A 472 26.01 -0.44 63.47
C VAL A 472 26.07 -0.20 64.98
N ILE A 473 24.93 -0.16 65.67
CA ILE A 473 24.89 -0.02 67.13
C ILE A 473 25.60 -1.20 67.80
N ASN A 474 25.33 -2.43 67.36
CA ASN A 474 25.96 -3.63 67.93
C ASN A 474 27.48 -3.57 67.77
N PHE A 475 27.97 -3.34 66.56
CA PHE A 475 29.39 -3.21 66.25
C PHE A 475 30.09 -2.11 67.07
N GLU A 476 29.48 -0.92 67.15
CA GLU A 476 30.06 0.20 67.91
C GLU A 476 29.96 -0.01 69.44
N SER A 477 29.01 -0.82 69.90
CA SER A 477 28.81 -1.15 71.33
C SER A 477 29.77 -2.22 71.85
N GLU A 478 30.27 -3.11 70.99
CA GLU A 478 31.32 -4.09 71.31
C GLU A 478 32.60 -3.39 71.76
N SER A 479 33.00 -2.32 71.06
CA SER A 479 34.22 -1.58 71.40
C SER A 479 34.04 -0.69 72.64
N THR A 480 32.91 0.01 72.81
CA THR A 480 32.64 0.79 74.04
C THR A 480 31.15 1.10 74.23
N LYS A 481 30.50 0.43 75.19
CA LYS A 481 29.07 0.64 75.52
C LYS A 481 28.71 2.09 75.92
N LYS A 482 29.66 2.89 76.42
CA LYS A 482 29.41 4.24 76.95
C LYS A 482 28.95 5.26 75.90
N TYR A 483 29.38 5.13 74.64
CA TYR A 483 29.12 6.13 73.60
C TYR A 483 27.98 5.78 72.65
N ALA A 484 27.22 4.69 72.91
CA ALA A 484 26.15 4.26 72.02
C ALA A 484 24.88 5.14 72.10
N TYR A 485 24.71 5.95 73.15
CA TYR A 485 23.49 6.71 73.40
C TYR A 485 23.05 7.66 72.26
N PRO A 486 23.93 8.45 71.62
CA PRO A 486 23.54 9.32 70.50
C PRO A 486 22.92 8.56 69.32
N MET A 487 23.43 7.37 69.00
CA MET A 487 22.87 6.51 67.95
C MET A 487 21.50 5.96 68.34
N VAL A 488 21.36 5.44 69.57
CA VAL A 488 20.08 4.94 70.10
C VAL A 488 19.01 6.02 70.10
N LYS A 489 19.37 7.25 70.49
CA LYS A 489 18.48 8.41 70.44
C LYS A 489 18.02 8.70 69.00
N ALA A 490 18.94 8.71 68.03
CA ALA A 490 18.59 8.94 66.63
C ALA A 490 17.63 7.87 66.08
N VAL A 491 17.79 6.60 66.45
CA VAL A 491 16.86 5.53 66.05
C VAL A 491 15.46 5.75 66.64
N GLN A 492 15.34 6.15 67.91
CA GLN A 492 14.04 6.36 68.55
C GLN A 492 13.23 7.54 68.00
N GLU A 493 13.86 8.50 67.32
CA GLU A 493 13.19 9.70 66.81
C GLU A 493 12.20 9.43 65.65
N GLY A 494 12.29 8.29 64.97
CA GLY A 494 11.42 7.95 63.83
C GLY A 494 11.66 8.78 62.57
N VAL A 495 10.85 8.52 61.54
CA VAL A 495 10.89 9.22 60.24
C VAL A 495 10.04 10.49 60.31
N GLY A 496 10.58 11.64 59.91
CA GLY A 496 9.83 12.91 59.80
C GLY A 496 10.20 13.97 60.85
N GLY A 497 9.70 15.19 60.64
CA GLY A 497 9.94 16.36 61.49
C GLY A 497 8.93 16.54 62.63
N GLY A 498 8.05 15.57 62.84
CA GLY A 498 7.02 15.57 63.88
C GLY A 498 7.59 15.69 65.30
N ARG A 499 6.77 16.15 66.26
CA ARG A 499 7.04 16.01 67.69
C ARG A 499 6.25 14.86 68.33
N GLY A 500 5.25 14.30 67.65
CA GLY A 500 4.43 13.20 68.17
C GLY A 500 5.20 11.89 68.41
N PRO A 501 4.58 10.88 69.03
CA PRO A 501 5.14 9.53 69.07
C PRO A 501 5.13 8.91 67.66
N PRO A 502 6.17 8.16 67.25
CA PRO A 502 6.19 7.49 65.96
C PRO A 502 5.06 6.44 65.87
N PHE A 503 4.39 6.35 64.72
CA PHE A 503 3.34 5.36 64.51
C PHE A 503 3.93 3.95 64.38
N VAL A 504 3.47 3.04 65.25
CA VAL A 504 3.78 1.61 65.16
C VAL A 504 3.00 1.03 63.98
N GLY A 505 3.67 0.77 62.85
CA GLY A 505 3.08 0.13 61.66
C GLY A 505 3.02 0.99 60.39
N ARG A 506 3.11 2.33 60.48
CA ARG A 506 3.20 3.24 59.32
C ARG A 506 4.63 3.74 59.09
N GLY A 507 5.56 2.81 58.86
CA GLY A 507 6.96 3.14 58.51
C GLY A 507 7.68 4.01 59.54
N GLY A 508 7.29 3.97 60.83
CA GLY A 508 7.88 4.80 61.87
C GLY A 508 7.66 6.31 61.70
N ILE A 509 6.68 6.71 60.88
CA ILE A 509 6.38 8.13 60.62
C ILE A 509 5.99 8.81 61.92
N ARG A 510 6.63 9.96 62.17
CA ARG A 510 6.39 10.82 63.31
C ARG A 510 5.39 11.92 62.93
N PRO A 511 4.15 11.88 63.46
CA PRO A 511 3.15 12.87 63.14
C PRO A 511 3.53 14.25 63.70
N SER A 512 3.23 15.29 62.94
CA SER A 512 3.19 16.68 63.41
C SER A 512 1.75 17.03 63.81
N TYR A 513 1.48 17.11 65.11
CA TYR A 513 0.24 17.71 65.58
C TYR A 513 0.42 19.23 65.61
N GLN A 514 -0.40 19.94 64.85
CA GLN A 514 -0.40 21.40 64.81
C GLN A 514 -1.59 21.92 65.61
N ALA A 515 -1.44 23.10 66.21
CA ALA A 515 -2.58 23.83 66.74
C ALA A 515 -3.57 24.16 65.61
N THR A 516 -4.86 24.15 65.89
CA THR A 516 -5.92 24.55 64.94
C THR A 516 -5.95 26.05 64.66
N ASP A 517 -5.17 26.83 65.41
CA ASP A 517 -5.11 28.29 65.31
C ASP A 517 -4.26 28.74 64.12
N ALA A 518 -4.42 29.99 63.69
CA ALA A 518 -3.70 30.57 62.54
C ALA A 518 -2.16 30.49 62.64
N THR A 519 -1.61 30.25 63.83
CA THR A 519 -0.17 30.12 64.04
C THR A 519 0.40 28.80 63.48
N GLY A 520 -0.42 27.75 63.36
CA GLY A 520 -0.01 26.44 62.84
C GLY A 520 1.16 25.80 63.60
N VAL A 521 1.44 26.25 64.83
CA VAL A 521 2.62 25.82 65.59
C VAL A 521 2.49 24.36 65.99
N GLN A 522 3.58 23.63 65.84
CA GLN A 522 3.65 22.23 66.24
C GLN A 522 3.54 22.09 67.77
N LEU A 523 2.58 21.28 68.22
CA LEU A 523 2.34 21.03 69.64
C LEU A 523 3.55 20.34 70.29
N PRO A 524 3.97 20.76 71.51
CA PRO A 524 5.00 20.07 72.27
C PRO A 524 4.65 18.60 72.52
N CYS A 525 5.66 17.73 72.51
CA CYS A 525 5.50 16.34 72.91
C CYS A 525 5.46 16.26 74.44
N PHE A 526 4.27 16.12 75.03
CA PHE A 526 4.15 15.71 76.43
C PHE A 526 4.40 14.21 76.52
N LYS A 527 5.64 13.83 76.84
CA LYS A 527 5.88 12.45 77.30
C LYS A 527 5.15 12.30 78.63
N SER A 528 4.10 11.48 78.66
CA SER A 528 3.51 10.93 79.90
C SER A 528 4.49 9.97 80.61
N GLN A 529 5.81 10.15 80.47
CA GLN A 529 6.75 9.58 81.40
C GLN A 529 6.51 10.32 82.70
N GLY A 530 5.81 9.65 83.63
CA GLY A 530 5.39 10.16 84.92
C GLY A 530 6.42 11.14 85.43
N SER A 531 6.01 12.39 85.60
CA SER A 531 6.87 13.44 86.09
C SER A 531 7.64 12.87 87.28
N LYS A 532 8.98 13.00 87.29
CA LYS A 532 9.78 12.72 88.49
C LYS A 532 9.23 13.45 89.74
N TYR A 533 8.37 14.45 89.53
CA TYR A 533 7.37 14.92 90.48
C TYR A 533 6.19 13.94 90.61
N ASN A 534 6.43 12.69 91.01
CA ASN A 534 5.36 11.76 91.38
C ASN A 534 4.67 12.17 92.69
N ASP A 535 5.05 13.31 93.24
CA ASP A 535 4.44 13.93 94.39
C ASP A 535 3.36 14.95 93.93
N PHE A 536 2.44 14.49 93.05
CA PHE A 536 1.28 15.28 92.62
C PHE A 536 0.47 15.80 93.84
N GLN A 537 0.50 15.05 94.95
CA GLN A 537 -0.05 15.51 96.23
C GLN A 537 0.74 16.70 96.81
N LYS A 538 2.08 16.72 96.72
CA LYS A 538 2.91 17.86 97.18
C LYS A 538 2.66 19.12 96.37
N SER A 539 2.56 19.01 95.05
CA SER A 539 2.26 20.18 94.20
C SER A 539 0.85 20.72 94.45
N LYS A 540 -0.15 19.84 94.62
CA LYS A 540 -1.51 20.23 95.06
C LYS A 540 -1.52 20.97 96.39
N ARG A 541 -0.83 20.44 97.41
CA ARG A 541 -0.70 21.12 98.72
C ARG A 541 -0.04 22.49 98.60
N ARG A 542 0.99 22.62 97.76
CA ARG A 542 1.71 23.88 97.54
C ARG A 542 0.86 24.93 96.82
N LEU A 543 -0.09 24.50 95.98
CA LEU A 543 -1.07 25.35 95.30
C LEU A 543 -2.34 25.59 96.13
N GLY A 544 -2.42 25.09 97.37
CA GLY A 544 -3.56 25.31 98.26
C GLY A 544 -4.78 24.42 97.97
N PHE A 545 -4.67 23.42 97.10
CA PHE A 545 -5.74 22.45 96.91
C PHE A 545 -5.69 21.40 98.03
N THR A 546 -6.45 21.64 99.10
CA THR A 546 -6.75 20.66 100.14
C THR A 546 -8.19 20.16 99.95
N TRP A 547 -8.36 19.15 99.11
CA TRP A 547 -9.56 18.30 99.07
C TRP A 547 -9.12 16.86 98.80
#